data_AF-A0A2V1CWM5-F1
#
_entry.id   AF-A0A2V1CWM5-F1
#
_cell.length_a   1.000
_cell.length_b   1.000
_cell.length_c   1.000
_cell.angle_alpha   90.00
_cell.angle_beta   90.00
_cell.angle_gamma   90.00
#
_symmetry.space_group_name_H-M   'P 1'
#
loop_
_entity.id
_entity.type
_entity.pdbx_description
1 polymer ?
#
loop_
_entity_poly.entity_id
_entity_poly.type
_entity_poly.pdbx_seq_one_letter_code
_entity_poly.pdbx_strand_id
1 'polypeptide(L)'
;MSENPCSNCRSRGYPCVVNPANGRCVECLSNSRQCDKVLNWDRIARIDRQDADLRVQLEALERERGQEEKHIDLNCREEAGREDRYRAFLTKSDRLCKRLSQLHSQRRKLLEYEFKSIEELEKLEAEKRFEQASPDPPLPSESSAPEPVPDFDRTGLEDPGFRS
;
A
#
# COMPACT_ATOMS: atom_id res chain seq x y z
N MET A 1 -30.57 69.84 5.76
CA MET A 1 -29.69 69.05 4.85
C MET A 1 -30.21 67.61 4.83
N SER A 2 -30.23 66.91 3.69
CA SER A 2 -30.71 65.52 3.65
C SER A 2 -29.72 64.61 4.38
N GLU A 3 -30.20 63.83 5.36
CA GLU A 3 -29.38 62.92 6.19
C GLU A 3 -28.76 61.75 5.40
N ASN A 4 -29.13 61.57 4.14
CA ASN A 4 -28.52 60.55 3.28
C ASN A 4 -28.38 61.09 1.84
N PRO A 5 -27.29 61.78 1.47
CA PRO A 5 -27.10 62.23 0.10
C PRO A 5 -26.90 61.06 -0.86
N CYS A 6 -27.35 61.18 -2.12
CA CYS A 6 -27.06 60.18 -3.15
C CYS A 6 -25.54 60.08 -3.41
N SER A 7 -25.05 58.96 -3.96
CA SER A 7 -23.61 58.72 -4.13
C SER A 7 -22.91 59.84 -4.90
N ASN A 8 -23.57 60.41 -5.91
CA ASN A 8 -23.04 61.52 -6.72
C ASN A 8 -22.97 62.86 -5.98
N CYS A 9 -23.94 63.18 -5.12
CA CYS A 9 -23.86 64.39 -4.29
C CYS A 9 -22.87 64.20 -3.14
N ARG A 10 -22.82 63.00 -2.56
CA ARG A 10 -21.88 62.63 -1.49
C ARG A 10 -20.43 62.75 -1.97
N SER A 11 -20.10 62.21 -3.14
CA SER A 11 -18.74 62.21 -3.68
C SER A 11 -18.24 63.61 -4.07
N ARG A 12 -19.16 64.55 -4.34
CA ARG A 12 -18.83 65.91 -4.79
C ARG A 12 -19.10 67.00 -3.76
N GLY A 13 -19.58 66.63 -2.57
CA GLY A 13 -19.94 67.59 -1.52
C GLY A 13 -21.13 68.49 -1.84
N TYR A 14 -21.99 68.12 -2.80
CA TYR A 14 -23.14 68.93 -3.18
C TYR A 14 -24.34 68.73 -2.24
N PRO A 15 -25.18 69.76 -2.03
CA PRO A 15 -26.40 69.63 -1.25
C PRO A 15 -27.40 68.71 -1.97
N CYS A 16 -27.62 67.51 -1.41
CA CYS A 16 -28.57 66.55 -1.98
C CYS A 16 -30.01 66.86 -1.54
N VAL A 17 -30.68 67.77 -2.23
CA VAL A 17 -32.12 68.03 -2.02
C VAL A 17 -32.93 67.16 -2.98
N VAL A 18 -33.72 66.22 -2.44
CA VAL A 18 -34.56 65.32 -3.24
C VAL A 18 -35.86 66.01 -3.59
N ASN A 19 -36.21 66.04 -4.87
CA ASN A 19 -37.51 66.50 -5.32
C ASN A 19 -38.55 65.36 -5.12
N PRO A 20 -39.61 65.59 -4.32
CA PRO A 20 -40.61 64.55 -4.02
C PRO A 20 -41.42 64.12 -5.25
N ALA A 21 -41.53 64.96 -6.29
CA ALA A 21 -42.33 64.65 -7.47
C ALA A 21 -41.70 63.58 -8.38
N ASN A 22 -40.37 63.45 -8.37
CA ASN A 22 -39.64 62.55 -9.27
C ASN A 22 -38.60 61.67 -8.55
N GLY A 23 -38.45 61.82 -7.23
CA GLY A 23 -37.48 61.08 -6.41
C GLY A 23 -36.00 61.39 -6.72
N ARG A 24 -35.70 62.32 -7.63
CA ARG A 24 -34.34 62.69 -8.02
C ARG A 24 -33.84 63.88 -7.20
N CYS A 25 -32.55 63.90 -6.94
CA CYS A 25 -31.91 65.08 -6.37
C CYS A 25 -31.86 66.22 -7.39
N VAL A 26 -32.06 67.47 -6.96
CA VAL A 26 -32.06 68.66 -7.84
C VAL A 26 -30.75 68.73 -8.64
N GLU A 27 -29.61 68.54 -7.99
CA GLU A 27 -28.29 68.53 -8.63
C GLU A 27 -28.14 67.42 -9.69
N CYS A 28 -28.72 66.26 -9.43
CA CYS A 28 -28.69 65.12 -10.34
C CYS A 28 -29.57 65.39 -11.56
N LEU A 29 -30.73 65.99 -11.33
CA LEU A 29 -31.68 66.36 -12.37
C LEU A 29 -31.10 67.44 -13.29
N SER A 30 -30.56 68.53 -12.73
CA SER A 30 -30.00 69.64 -13.48
C SER A 30 -28.78 69.25 -14.32
N ASN A 31 -28.00 68.28 -13.86
CA ASN A 31 -26.83 67.78 -14.59
C ASN A 31 -27.11 66.54 -15.44
N SER A 32 -28.38 66.10 -15.56
CA SER A 32 -28.78 64.87 -16.27
C SER A 32 -27.98 63.63 -15.82
N ARG A 33 -27.61 63.57 -14.54
CA ARG A 33 -26.85 62.47 -13.95
C ARG A 33 -27.76 61.45 -13.29
N GLN A 34 -27.29 60.22 -13.21
CA GLN A 34 -27.98 59.17 -12.47
C GLN A 34 -28.06 59.53 -10.98
N CYS A 35 -29.28 59.53 -10.43
CA CYS A 35 -29.51 59.69 -9.00
C CYS A 35 -29.75 58.31 -8.41
N ASP A 36 -28.80 57.79 -7.62
CA ASP A 36 -28.93 56.45 -7.01
C ASP A 36 -30.09 56.33 -6.01
N LYS A 37 -30.73 57.45 -5.64
CA LYS A 37 -31.97 57.42 -4.84
C LYS A 37 -33.20 56.99 -5.63
N VAL A 38 -33.14 57.04 -6.95
CA VAL A 38 -34.21 56.53 -7.81
C VAL A 38 -33.90 55.09 -8.13
N LEU A 39 -34.78 54.20 -7.65
CA LEU A 39 -34.79 52.81 -8.06
C LEU A 39 -35.02 52.75 -9.57
N ASN A 40 -34.04 52.23 -10.30
CA ASN A 40 -34.14 51.97 -11.73
C ASN A 40 -34.46 50.49 -11.92
N TRP A 41 -35.67 50.17 -12.39
CA TRP A 41 -36.11 48.80 -12.64
C TRP A 41 -35.20 48.03 -13.60
N ASP A 42 -34.61 48.69 -14.60
CA ASP A 42 -33.65 48.04 -15.51
C ASP A 42 -32.35 47.65 -14.80
N ARG A 43 -31.93 48.45 -13.80
CA ARG A 43 -30.76 48.16 -12.97
C ARG A 43 -31.06 46.99 -12.04
N ILE A 44 -32.24 46.95 -11.43
CA ILE A 44 -32.68 45.84 -10.58
C ILE A 44 -32.74 44.55 -11.40
N ALA A 45 -33.44 44.57 -12.55
CA ALA A 45 -33.55 43.39 -13.42
C ALA A 45 -32.20 42.90 -13.95
N ARG A 46 -31.21 43.80 -14.15
CA ARG A 46 -29.84 43.41 -14.49
C ARG A 46 -29.16 42.70 -13.34
N ILE A 47 -29.27 43.23 -12.12
CA ILE A 47 -28.72 42.61 -10.91
C ILE A 47 -29.34 41.23 -10.70
N ASP A 48 -30.67 41.10 -10.83
CA ASP A 48 -31.36 39.82 -10.64
C ASP A 48 -30.88 38.76 -11.64
N ARG A 49 -30.64 39.15 -12.90
CA ARG A 49 -30.05 38.24 -13.90
C ARG A 49 -28.63 37.83 -13.53
N GLN A 50 -27.81 38.75 -13.04
CA GLN A 50 -26.45 38.43 -12.59
C GLN A 50 -26.46 37.53 -11.36
N ASP A 51 -27.36 37.77 -10.40
CA ASP A 51 -27.54 36.91 -9.23
C ASP A 51 -27.95 35.49 -9.63
N ALA A 52 -28.91 35.37 -10.55
CA ALA A 52 -29.35 34.07 -11.06
C ALA A 52 -28.21 33.32 -11.77
N ASP A 53 -27.45 33.99 -12.63
CA ASP A 53 -26.30 33.40 -13.33
C ASP A 53 -25.21 32.93 -12.34
N LEU A 54 -24.87 33.77 -11.36
CA LEU A 54 -23.89 33.42 -10.33
C LEU A 54 -24.35 32.23 -9.47
N ARG A 55 -25.64 32.12 -9.15
CA ARG A 55 -26.18 30.97 -8.41
C ARG A 55 -26.03 29.68 -9.20
N VAL A 56 -26.35 29.69 -10.50
CA VAL A 56 -26.21 28.51 -11.37
C VAL A 56 -24.74 28.10 -11.46
N GLN A 57 -23.82 29.06 -11.60
CA GLN A 57 -22.39 28.79 -11.63
C GLN A 57 -21.89 28.22 -10.29
N LEU A 58 -22.36 28.77 -9.17
CA LEU A 58 -22.02 28.27 -7.84
C LEU A 58 -22.48 26.82 -7.67
N GLU A 59 -23.74 26.52 -8.00
CA GLU A 59 -24.28 25.15 -7.94
C GLU A 59 -23.52 24.17 -8.84
N ALA A 60 -23.04 24.63 -10.00
CA ALA A 60 -22.19 23.81 -10.88
C ALA A 60 -20.84 23.49 -10.22
N LEU A 61 -20.15 24.50 -9.69
CA LEU A 61 -18.88 24.33 -8.99
C LEU A 61 -19.02 23.47 -7.73
N GLU A 62 -20.12 23.58 -7.00
CA GLU A 62 -20.36 22.74 -5.83
C GLU A 62 -20.61 21.28 -6.20
N ARG A 63 -21.29 21.02 -7.32
CA ARG A 63 -21.44 19.66 -7.86
C ARG A 63 -20.11 19.07 -8.30
N GLU A 64 -19.29 19.85 -9.01
CA GLU A 64 -17.95 19.43 -9.42
C GLU A 64 -17.06 19.15 -8.21
N ARG A 65 -17.03 20.04 -7.22
CA ARG A 65 -16.32 19.82 -5.94
C ARG A 65 -16.75 18.53 -5.27
N GLY A 66 -18.05 18.27 -5.19
CA GLY A 66 -18.58 17.04 -4.59
C GLY A 66 -18.27 15.77 -5.40
N GLN A 67 -18.07 15.87 -6.71
CA GLN A 67 -17.61 14.75 -7.54
C GLN A 67 -16.12 14.48 -7.32
N GLU A 68 -15.30 15.53 -7.28
CA GLU A 68 -13.86 15.44 -7.02
C GLU A 68 -13.59 14.84 -5.63
N GLU A 69 -14.32 15.30 -4.60
CA GLU A 69 -14.22 14.75 -3.24
C GLU A 69 -14.54 13.25 -3.18
N LYS A 70 -15.57 12.80 -3.91
CA LYS A 70 -15.88 11.36 -4.03
C LYS A 70 -14.78 10.59 -4.74
N HIS A 71 -14.18 11.19 -5.77
CA HIS A 71 -13.08 10.56 -6.49
C HIS A 71 -11.85 10.42 -5.59
N ILE A 72 -11.52 11.45 -4.80
CA ILE A 72 -10.45 11.41 -3.81
C ILE A 72 -10.70 10.32 -2.77
N ASP A 73 -11.91 10.22 -2.19
CA ASP A 73 -12.24 9.18 -1.20
C ASP A 73 -12.08 7.75 -1.78
N LEU A 74 -12.55 7.53 -3.02
CA LEU A 74 -12.37 6.24 -3.71
C LEU A 74 -10.89 5.89 -3.89
N ASN A 75 -10.09 6.84 -4.38
CA ASN A 75 -8.65 6.63 -4.57
C ASN A 75 -7.93 6.36 -3.23
N CYS A 76 -8.28 7.09 -2.17
CA CYS A 76 -7.73 6.85 -0.83
C CYS A 76 -8.03 5.42 -0.33
N ARG A 77 -9.25 4.92 -0.56
CA ARG A 77 -9.62 3.54 -0.19
C ARG A 77 -8.88 2.50 -1.02
N GLU A 78 -8.71 2.73 -2.31
CA GLU A 78 -7.93 1.84 -3.17
C GLU A 78 -6.46 1.76 -2.74
N GLU A 79 -5.85 2.90 -2.45
CA GLU A 79 -4.46 2.98 -1.97
C GLU A 79 -4.29 2.33 -0.61
N ALA A 80 -5.21 2.55 0.34
CA ALA A 80 -5.21 1.84 1.62
C ALA A 80 -5.28 0.31 1.40
N GLY A 81 -6.13 -0.15 0.48
CA GLY A 81 -6.19 -1.58 0.12
C GLY A 81 -4.91 -2.11 -0.52
N ARG A 82 -4.19 -1.30 -1.31
CA ARG A 82 -2.87 -1.67 -1.86
C ARG A 82 -1.84 -1.78 -0.74
N GLU A 83 -1.83 -0.83 0.19
CA GLU A 83 -0.93 -0.82 1.34
C GLU A 83 -1.13 -2.05 2.24
N ASP A 84 -2.38 -2.41 2.54
CA ASP A 84 -2.70 -3.59 3.34
C ASP A 84 -2.21 -4.89 2.69
N ARG A 85 -2.39 -5.02 1.37
CA ARG A 85 -1.86 -6.18 0.62
C ARG A 85 -0.34 -6.23 0.66
N TYR A 86 0.33 -5.08 0.56
CA TYR A 86 1.78 -5.00 0.64
C TYR A 86 2.28 -5.38 2.05
N ARG A 87 1.64 -4.86 3.12
CA ARG A 87 1.94 -5.25 4.51
C ARG A 87 1.75 -6.75 4.75
N ALA A 88 0.67 -7.33 4.22
CA ALA A 88 0.43 -8.77 4.31
C ALA A 88 1.52 -9.58 3.58
N PHE A 89 1.95 -9.12 2.41
CA PHE A 89 3.05 -9.72 1.65
C PHE A 89 4.37 -9.69 2.45
N LEU A 90 4.74 -8.55 3.03
CA LEU A 90 5.94 -8.42 3.86
C LEU A 90 5.89 -9.36 5.07
N THR A 91 4.76 -9.43 5.75
CA THR A 91 4.55 -10.35 6.89
C THR A 91 4.74 -11.81 6.47
N LYS A 92 4.25 -12.20 5.29
CA LYS A 92 4.45 -13.55 4.74
C LYS A 92 5.92 -13.80 4.42
N SER A 93 6.59 -12.83 3.80
CA SER A 93 8.02 -12.90 3.49
C SER A 93 8.85 -13.14 4.75
N ASP A 94 8.63 -12.35 5.80
CA ASP A 94 9.33 -12.47 7.08
C ASP A 94 9.15 -13.86 7.72
N ARG A 95 7.92 -14.40 7.68
CA ARG A 95 7.63 -15.75 8.19
C ARG A 95 8.42 -16.81 7.43
N LEU A 96 8.49 -16.69 6.10
CA LEU A 96 9.25 -17.61 5.25
C LEU A 96 10.75 -17.50 5.50
N CYS A 97 11.30 -16.28 5.61
CA CYS A 97 12.70 -16.08 5.96
C CYS A 97 13.05 -16.72 7.31
N LYS A 98 12.24 -16.50 8.34
CA LYS A 98 12.43 -17.14 9.66
C LYS A 98 12.39 -18.67 9.56
N ARG A 99 11.44 -19.23 8.79
CA ARG A 99 11.33 -20.68 8.59
C ARG A 99 12.56 -21.24 7.86
N LEU A 100 13.05 -20.54 6.84
CA LEU A 100 14.25 -20.92 6.10
C LEU A 100 15.48 -20.92 7.03
N SER A 101 15.65 -19.88 7.85
CA SER A 101 16.73 -19.82 8.83
C SER A 101 16.67 -20.96 9.85
N GLN A 102 15.48 -21.34 10.31
CA GLN A 102 15.29 -22.49 11.20
C GLN A 102 15.71 -23.80 10.53
N LEU A 103 15.28 -24.04 9.29
CA LEU A 103 15.66 -25.24 8.54
C LEU A 103 17.17 -25.30 8.29
N HIS A 104 17.80 -24.19 7.93
CA HIS A 104 19.26 -24.12 7.79
C HIS A 104 19.99 -24.42 9.10
N SER A 105 19.47 -23.92 10.23
CA SER A 105 20.03 -24.23 11.55
C SER A 105 19.88 -25.71 11.90
N GLN A 106 18.72 -26.31 11.66
CA GLN A 106 18.48 -27.74 11.85
C GLN A 106 19.40 -28.60 10.98
N ARG A 107 19.53 -28.26 9.69
CA ARG A 107 20.44 -28.95 8.77
C ARG A 107 21.89 -28.91 9.25
N ARG A 108 22.37 -27.74 9.70
CA ARG A 108 23.74 -27.63 10.24
C ARG A 108 23.96 -28.54 11.45
N LYS A 109 22.99 -28.60 12.37
CA LYS A 109 23.08 -29.48 13.53
C LYS A 109 23.13 -30.95 13.12
N LEU A 110 22.26 -31.38 12.20
CA LEU A 110 22.26 -32.76 11.70
C LEU A 110 23.61 -33.11 11.06
N LEU A 111 24.14 -32.23 10.19
CA LEU A 111 25.46 -32.44 9.61
C LEU A 111 26.57 -32.53 10.66
N GLU A 112 26.52 -31.70 11.71
CA GLU A 112 27.48 -31.77 12.81
C GLU A 112 27.41 -33.11 13.56
N TYR A 113 26.22 -33.67 13.77
CA TYR A 113 26.06 -35.01 14.35
C TYR A 113 26.63 -36.11 13.44
N GLU A 114 26.35 -36.04 12.13
CA GLU A 114 26.90 -36.98 11.15
C GLU A 114 28.44 -36.93 11.14
N PHE A 115 29.03 -35.73 11.15
CA PHE A 115 30.49 -35.58 11.21
C PHE A 115 31.09 -36.21 12.47
N LYS A 116 30.48 -35.98 13.64
CA LYS A 116 30.94 -36.60 14.90
C LYS A 116 30.81 -38.12 14.88
N SER A 117 29.71 -38.65 14.33
CA SER A 117 29.50 -40.09 14.16
C SER A 117 30.59 -40.72 13.29
N ILE A 118 30.95 -40.08 12.18
CA ILE A 118 32.03 -40.54 11.30
C ILE A 118 33.37 -40.52 12.05
N GLU A 119 33.70 -39.42 12.76
CA GLU A 119 34.94 -39.34 13.55
C GLU A 119 35.04 -40.41 14.63
N GLU A 120 33.92 -40.79 15.26
CA GLU A 120 33.85 -41.88 16.24
C GLU A 120 34.08 -43.25 15.58
N LEU A 121 33.45 -43.50 14.42
CA LEU A 121 33.67 -44.73 13.66
C LEU A 121 35.12 -44.87 13.19
N GLU A 122 35.74 -43.79 12.71
CA GLU A 122 37.15 -43.79 12.30
C GLU A 122 38.09 -44.14 13.47
N LYS A 123 37.81 -43.65 14.68
CA LYS A 123 38.56 -44.01 15.89
C LYS A 123 38.45 -45.49 16.22
N LEU A 124 37.22 -46.04 16.21
CA LEU A 124 36.99 -47.45 16.48
C LEU A 124 37.66 -48.35 15.42
N GLU A 125 37.65 -47.96 14.16
CA GLU A 125 38.36 -48.67 13.09
C GLU A 125 39.88 -48.63 13.29
N ALA A 126 40.43 -47.48 13.71
CA ALA A 126 41.86 -47.34 13.99
C ALA A 126 42.29 -48.22 15.18
N GLU A 127 41.50 -48.27 16.25
CA GLU A 127 41.72 -49.15 17.41
C GLU A 127 41.71 -50.61 17.00
N LYS A 128 40.71 -51.04 16.22
CA LYS A 128 40.62 -52.41 15.70
C LYS A 128 41.80 -52.80 14.82
N ARG A 129 42.29 -51.88 13.97
CA ARG A 129 43.50 -52.11 13.15
C ARG A 129 44.74 -52.27 14.02
N PHE A 130 44.84 -51.54 15.13
CA PHE A 130 45.94 -51.67 16.08
C PHE A 130 45.90 -53.01 16.82
N GLU A 131 44.71 -53.45 17.24
CA GLU A 131 44.52 -54.77 17.86
C GLU A 131 44.86 -55.93 16.91
N GLN A 132 44.47 -55.83 15.63
CA GLN A 132 44.80 -56.83 14.60
C GLN A 132 46.26 -56.80 14.16
N ALA A 133 47.00 -55.70 14.41
CA ALA A 133 48.43 -55.61 14.14
C ALA A 133 49.31 -56.16 15.28
N SER A 134 48.69 -56.66 16.36
CA SER A 134 49.40 -57.43 17.39
C SER A 134 49.92 -58.75 16.80
N PRO A 135 51.17 -59.18 17.06
CA PRO A 135 51.73 -60.36 16.40
C PRO A 135 50.97 -61.62 16.82
N ASP A 136 50.49 -62.38 15.84
CA ASP A 136 49.90 -63.69 16.09
C ASP A 136 50.89 -64.59 16.85
N PRO A 137 50.48 -65.28 17.93
CA PRO A 137 51.22 -66.43 18.41
C PRO A 137 51.23 -67.50 17.30
N PRO A 138 52.35 -68.20 17.08
CA PRO A 138 52.51 -69.11 15.93
C PRO A 138 51.44 -70.20 15.97
N LEU A 139 50.60 -70.24 14.94
CA LEU A 139 49.63 -71.31 14.75
C LEU A 139 50.33 -72.59 14.26
N PRO A 140 49.99 -73.77 14.82
CA PRO A 140 50.46 -75.04 14.30
C PRO A 140 49.78 -75.32 12.94
N SER A 141 50.60 -75.70 11.97
CA SER A 141 50.19 -76.06 10.63
C SER A 141 49.30 -77.31 10.65
N GLU A 142 48.03 -77.16 10.27
CA GLU A 142 47.24 -78.30 9.80
C GLU A 142 46.73 -78.05 8.39
N SER A 143 46.98 -79.07 7.58
CA SER A 143 46.72 -79.21 6.16
C SER A 143 45.33 -79.80 5.94
N SER A 144 44.60 -79.27 4.96
CA SER A 144 43.90 -80.02 3.89
C SER A 144 42.45 -79.60 3.59
N ALA A 145 42.29 -79.23 2.31
CA ALA A 145 41.19 -79.52 1.39
C ALA A 145 39.90 -78.64 1.41
N PRO A 146 39.31 -78.39 0.22
CA PRO A 146 38.22 -77.44 0.03
C PRO A 146 36.84 -78.13 0.00
N GLU A 147 35.83 -77.47 0.57
CA GLU A 147 34.42 -77.82 0.33
C GLU A 147 33.67 -76.73 -0.46
N PRO A 148 32.65 -77.11 -1.23
CA PRO A 148 32.12 -76.32 -2.32
C PRO A 148 30.98 -75.37 -1.89
N VAL A 149 30.87 -74.29 -2.67
CA VAL A 149 29.89 -73.21 -2.57
C VAL A 149 28.49 -73.71 -2.93
N PRO A 150 27.44 -73.38 -2.17
CA PRO A 150 26.07 -73.46 -2.66
C PRO A 150 25.71 -72.17 -3.41
N ASP A 151 25.36 -72.37 -4.68
CA ASP A 151 24.64 -71.45 -5.55
C ASP A 151 23.30 -71.05 -4.90
N PHE A 152 23.03 -69.76 -4.76
CA PHE A 152 21.68 -69.26 -4.51
C PHE A 152 21.28 -68.31 -5.63
N ASP A 153 20.56 -68.91 -6.57
CA ASP A 153 19.73 -68.25 -7.57
C ASP A 153 18.65 -67.36 -6.91
N ARG A 154 18.58 -66.12 -7.40
CA ARG A 154 17.38 -65.54 -8.02
C ARG A 154 16.08 -65.52 -7.21
N THR A 155 15.70 -64.32 -6.75
CA THR A 155 14.36 -63.71 -6.84
C THR A 155 14.51 -62.24 -6.41
N GLY A 156 14.25 -61.23 -7.23
CA GLY A 156 13.01 -61.01 -7.96
C GLY A 156 11.96 -60.46 -6.99
N LEU A 157 12.06 -59.18 -6.59
CA LEU A 157 10.96 -58.51 -5.94
C LEU A 157 10.75 -57.12 -6.55
N GLU A 158 9.57 -57.01 -7.13
CA GLU A 158 9.06 -55.90 -7.91
C GLU A 158 8.68 -54.70 -7.05
N ASP A 159 8.68 -53.58 -7.78
CA ASP A 159 8.31 -52.21 -7.48
C ASP A 159 6.81 -52.06 -7.09
N PRO A 160 6.45 -51.24 -6.09
CA PRO A 160 5.09 -50.75 -5.96
C PRO A 160 5.01 -49.23 -6.20
N GLY A 161 4.61 -48.88 -7.42
CA GLY A 161 3.40 -48.08 -7.63
C GLY A 161 3.49 -46.57 -7.40
N PHE A 162 3.86 -45.85 -8.46
CA PHE A 162 3.46 -44.45 -8.64
C PHE A 162 2.00 -44.39 -9.14
N ARG A 163 1.08 -43.92 -8.29
CA ARG A 163 -0.24 -43.43 -8.73
C ARG A 163 -0.17 -41.90 -8.84
N SER A 164 -0.46 -41.39 -10.03
CA SER A 164 -0.85 -39.99 -10.27
C SER A 164 -2.37 -39.90 -10.28
#